data_AF-G9KM99-F1
#
_entry.id   AF-G9KM99-F1
#
_cell.length_a   1.000
_cell.length_b   1.000
_cell.length_c   1.000
_cell.angle_alpha   90.00
_cell.angle_beta   90.00
_cell.angle_gamma   90.00
#
_symmetry.space_group_name_H-M   'P 1'
#
loop_
_entity.id
_entity.type
_entity.pdbx_description
1 polymer ?
#
loop_
_entity_poly.entity_id
_entity_poly.type
_entity_poly.pdbx_seq_one_letter_code
_entity_poly.pdbx_strand_id
1 'polypeptide(L)'
;WCTMAATTYERLKLHVTPEKFYVEACDDGADDVLVIDRVSTEVTLSVKKDVPPSAVTRPIFGILGTIRLVAGNYLIVITKKTKIGEFFNHVIWKATDFDILSYKKTMLHLTDIQV
;
A
#
# COMPACT_ATOMS: atom_id res chain seq x y z
N TRP A 1 -14.59 8.68 29.85
CA TRP A 1 -14.77 7.60 28.87
C TRP A 1 -14.18 8.09 27.56
N CYS A 2 -13.37 7.24 26.94
CA CYS A 2 -12.35 7.55 25.95
C CYS A 2 -12.95 7.83 24.56
N THR A 3 -12.36 8.75 23.80
CA THR A 3 -12.04 8.47 22.39
C THR A 3 -10.84 9.32 22.01
N MET A 4 -9.62 8.77 22.14
CA MET A 4 -8.55 9.16 21.24
C MET A 4 -9.09 8.87 19.84
N ALA A 5 -9.32 9.92 19.04
CA ALA A 5 -9.44 9.73 17.61
C ALA A 5 -8.19 8.95 17.19
N ALA A 6 -8.37 7.75 16.63
CA ALA A 6 -7.25 7.05 16.02
C ALA A 6 -6.66 8.03 15.00
N THR A 7 -5.47 8.57 15.29
CA THR A 7 -4.73 9.45 14.40
C THR A 7 -4.42 8.62 13.16
N THR A 8 -5.31 8.72 12.17
CA THR A 8 -5.18 8.01 10.92
C THR A 8 -4.14 8.77 10.12
N TYR A 9 -3.11 8.07 9.68
CA TYR A 9 -2.10 8.68 8.84
C TYR A 9 -2.73 9.16 7.53
N GLU A 10 -2.57 10.45 7.22
CA GLU A 10 -3.20 11.07 6.05
C GLU A 10 -2.32 10.92 4.80
N ARG A 11 -1.01 10.74 5.00
CA ARG A 11 -0.02 10.68 3.94
C ARG A 11 0.83 9.43 4.07
N LEU A 12 0.60 8.47 3.17
CA LEU A 12 1.38 7.25 3.09
C LEU A 12 2.27 7.27 1.85
N LYS A 13 3.49 6.77 1.99
CA LYS A 13 4.39 6.48 0.86
C LYS A 13 4.63 4.99 0.81
N LEU A 14 4.50 4.45 -0.39
CA LEU A 14 4.82 3.07 -0.70
C LEU A 14 6.13 3.04 -1.46
N HIS A 15 7.11 2.33 -0.91
CA HIS A 15 8.37 1.99 -1.55
C HIS A 15 8.34 0.55 -2.04
N VAL A 16 8.82 0.37 -3.27
CA VAL A 16 8.62 -0.84 -4.04
C VAL A 16 10.00 -1.37 -4.42
N THR A 17 10.40 -2.53 -3.89
CA THR A 17 11.64 -3.24 -4.27
C THR A 17 11.29 -4.60 -4.88
N PRO A 18 12.21 -5.29 -5.57
CA PRO A 18 11.90 -6.63 -6.09
C PRO A 18 11.50 -7.64 -5.01
N GLU A 19 12.00 -7.48 -3.78
CA GLU A 19 11.79 -8.44 -2.68
C GLU A 19 10.66 -8.04 -1.73
N LYS A 20 10.42 -6.74 -1.51
CA LYS A 20 9.54 -6.24 -0.44
C LYS A 20 8.72 -5.02 -0.86
N PHE A 21 7.64 -4.78 -0.14
CA PHE A 21 6.93 -3.50 -0.14
C PHE A 21 7.15 -2.84 1.23
N TYR A 22 7.43 -1.55 1.24
CA TYR A 22 7.57 -0.78 2.46
C TYR A 22 6.56 0.34 2.45
N VAL A 23 5.77 0.48 3.50
CA VAL A 23 4.78 1.55 3.63
C VAL A 23 5.13 2.38 4.85
N GLU A 24 5.52 3.63 4.60
CA GLU A 24 5.81 4.60 5.64
C GLU A 24 4.69 5.64 5.71
N ALA A 25 4.37 6.07 6.93
CA ALA A 25 3.58 7.26 7.15
C ALA A 25 4.48 8.50 7.17
N CYS A 26 4.00 9.57 6.57
CA CYS A 26 4.72 10.85 6.46
C CYS A 26 4.28 11.87 7.52
N ASP A 27 3.46 11.47 8.47
CA ASP A 27 2.94 12.34 9.53
C ASP A 27 3.91 12.40 10.72
N ASP A 28 3.86 13.49 11.48
CA ASP A 28 4.78 13.72 12.60
C ASP A 28 4.63 12.65 13.69
N GLY A 29 5.76 12.00 14.04
CA GLY A 29 5.82 10.92 15.04
C GLY A 29 5.65 9.51 14.49
N ALA A 30 5.47 9.34 13.18
CA ALA A 30 5.31 8.02 12.56
C ALA A 30 6.65 7.45 12.07
N ASP A 31 7.44 6.83 12.94
CA ASP A 31 8.76 6.26 12.58
C ASP A 31 8.74 4.80 12.14
N ASP A 32 7.58 4.17 12.30
CA ASP A 32 7.37 2.80 11.91
C ASP A 32 7.09 2.68 10.40
N VAL A 33 7.65 1.64 9.81
CA VAL A 33 7.47 1.25 8.42
C VAL A 33 6.88 -0.14 8.38
N LEU A 34 5.73 -0.27 7.73
CA LEU A 34 5.11 -1.56 7.46
C LEU A 34 5.84 -2.23 6.31
N VAL A 35 6.41 -3.40 6.56
CA VAL A 35 7.15 -4.18 5.58
C VAL A 35 6.34 -5.41 5.21
N ILE A 36 6.11 -5.58 3.91
CA ILE A 36 5.43 -6.75 3.36
C ILE A 36 6.45 -7.51 2.51
N ASP A 37 6.77 -8.72 2.93
CA ASP A 37 7.66 -9.59 2.18
C ASP A 37 6.93 -10.22 0.99
N ARG A 38 7.49 -10.11 -0.21
CA ARG A 38 6.83 -10.60 -1.42
C ARG A 38 6.93 -12.10 -1.62
N VAL A 39 7.85 -12.76 -0.92
CA VAL A 39 8.07 -14.20 -0.98
C VAL A 39 7.27 -14.89 0.10
N SER A 40 7.42 -14.47 1.36
CA SER A 40 6.74 -15.09 2.50
C SER A 40 5.33 -14.56 2.74
N THR A 41 4.96 -13.42 2.13
CA THR A 41 3.70 -12.70 2.37
C THR A 41 3.52 -12.21 3.81
N GLU A 42 4.60 -12.25 4.59
CA GLU A 42 4.62 -11.83 5.97
C GLU A 42 4.59 -10.30 6.07
N VAL A 43 3.83 -9.81 7.03
CA VAL A 43 3.69 -8.38 7.31
C VAL A 43 4.36 -8.09 8.66
N THR A 44 5.40 -7.28 8.65
CA THR A 44 6.18 -6.93 9.83
C THR A 44 6.33 -5.42 9.97
N LEU A 45 6.67 -4.96 11.17
CA LEU A 45 6.98 -3.56 11.45
C LEU A 45 8.51 -3.40 11.55
N SER A 46 9.03 -2.36 10.91
CA SER A 46 10.45 -2.04 10.83
C SER A 46 10.62 -0.52 10.92
N VAL A 47 11.86 -0.03 10.85
CA VAL A 47 12.19 1.38 10.96
C VAL A 47 12.51 1.98 9.59
N LYS A 48 12.31 3.30 9.42
CA LYS A 48 12.59 4.02 8.15
C LYS A 48 13.99 3.79 7.57
N LYS A 49 14.98 3.48 8.41
CA LYS A 49 16.36 3.23 7.99
C LYS A 49 16.52 1.96 7.14
N ASP A 50 15.56 1.04 7.22
CA ASP A 50 15.61 -0.24 6.51
C ASP A 50 15.05 -0.15 5.08
N VAL A 51 14.51 1.03 4.70
CA VAL A 51 14.03 1.27 3.35
C VAL A 51 15.23 1.55 2.43
N PRO A 52 15.47 0.72 1.40
CA PRO A 52 16.60 0.92 0.51
C PRO A 52 16.37 2.14 -0.42
N PRO A 53 17.42 2.94 -0.69
CA PRO A 53 17.30 4.15 -1.51
C PRO A 53 17.00 3.87 -2.99
N SER A 54 17.18 2.62 -3.45
CA SER A 54 16.83 2.17 -4.80
C SER A 54 15.34 1.87 -4.97
N ALA A 55 14.54 1.90 -3.89
CA ALA A 55 13.13 1.60 -3.95
C ALA A 55 12.37 2.68 -4.73
N VAL A 56 11.42 2.25 -5.57
CA VAL A 56 10.55 3.19 -6.28
C VAL A 56 9.49 3.67 -5.29
N THR A 57 9.56 4.94 -4.91
CA THR A 57 8.60 5.59 -4.02
C THR A 57 7.41 6.13 -4.79
N ARG A 58 6.20 5.84 -4.30
CA ARG A 58 4.96 6.45 -4.79
C ARG A 58 4.04 6.83 -3.63
N PRO A 59 3.31 7.95 -3.72
CA PRO A 59 2.29 8.28 -2.74
C PRO A 59 1.09 7.35 -2.89
N ILE A 60 0.53 6.91 -1.76
CA ILE A 60 -0.73 6.17 -1.71
C ILE A 60 -1.62 6.76 -0.60
N PHE A 61 -2.92 6.52 -0.71
CA PHE A 61 -3.90 6.95 0.30
C PHE A 61 -4.33 5.83 1.23
N GLY A 62 -3.92 4.59 0.95
CA GLY A 62 -4.25 3.44 1.79
C GLY A 62 -3.91 2.12 1.10
N ILE A 63 -3.81 1.07 1.90
CA ILE A 63 -3.73 -0.31 1.43
C ILE A 63 -5.15 -0.89 1.57
N LEU A 64 -5.71 -1.40 0.48
CA LEU A 64 -7.01 -2.07 0.54
C LEU A 64 -6.86 -3.49 1.08
N GLY A 65 -5.77 -4.16 0.69
CA GLY A 65 -5.43 -5.50 1.15
C GLY A 65 -4.66 -6.29 0.10
N THR A 66 -4.64 -7.60 0.27
CA THR A 66 -4.00 -8.54 -0.64
C THR A 66 -5.05 -9.42 -1.31
N ILE A 67 -4.81 -9.77 -2.57
CA ILE A 67 -5.66 -10.70 -3.32
C ILE A 67 -4.79 -11.75 -4.01
N ARG A 68 -5.27 -12.98 -4.05
CA ARG A 68 -4.65 -14.07 -4.81
C ARG A 68 -5.35 -14.21 -6.15
N LEU A 69 -4.64 -13.90 -7.23
CA LEU A 69 -5.09 -14.14 -8.61
C LEU A 69 -4.38 -15.37 -9.18
N VAL A 70 -4.73 -15.75 -10.41
CA VAL A 70 -4.18 -16.94 -11.10
C VAL A 70 -2.64 -16.93 -11.13
N ALA A 71 -2.03 -15.76 -11.34
CA ALA A 71 -0.59 -15.60 -11.47
C ALA A 71 0.16 -15.34 -10.15
N GLY A 72 -0.54 -15.33 -9.00
CA GLY A 72 0.06 -15.16 -7.68
C GLY A 72 -0.67 -14.12 -6.81
N ASN A 73 0.02 -13.68 -5.76
CA ASN A 73 -0.50 -12.68 -4.84
C ASN A 73 -0.23 -11.27 -5.36
N TYR A 74 -1.19 -10.39 -5.11
CA TYR A 74 -1.17 -8.98 -5.49
C TYR A 74 -1.54 -8.11 -4.31
N LEU A 75 -0.89 -6.95 -4.19
CA LEU A 75 -1.21 -5.92 -3.21
C LEU A 75 -2.09 -4.88 -3.92
N ILE A 76 -3.25 -4.58 -3.34
CA ILE A 76 -4.14 -3.55 -3.85
C ILE A 76 -3.94 -2.29 -3.01
N VAL A 77 -3.59 -1.19 -3.66
CA VAL A 77 -3.38 0.11 -3.01
C VAL A 77 -4.28 1.18 -3.62
N ILE A 78 -4.67 2.14 -2.81
CA ILE A 78 -5.51 3.27 -3.22
C ILE A 78 -4.57 4.40 -3.65
N THR A 79 -4.65 4.81 -4.91
CA THR A 79 -3.78 5.86 -5.47
C THR A 79 -4.48 7.20 -5.60
N LYS A 80 -5.82 7.23 -5.64
CA LYS A 80 -6.60 8.47 -5.57
C LYS A 80 -7.86 8.30 -4.72
N LYS A 81 -8.20 9.38 -4.02
CA LYS A 81 -9.43 9.52 -3.24
C LYS A 81 -10.09 10.86 -3.53
N THR A 82 -11.42 10.91 -3.48
CA THR A 82 -12.22 12.14 -3.59
C THR A 82 -13.09 12.30 -2.35
N LYS A 83 -13.15 13.51 -1.78
CA LYS A 83 -14.07 13.83 -0.68
C LYS A 83 -15.49 13.81 -1.24
N ILE A 84 -16.34 12.95 -0.68
CA ILE A 84 -17.76 12.84 -1.09
C ILE A 84 -18.71 13.47 -0.07
N GLY A 85 -18.20 13.80 1.11
CA GLY A 85 -19.00 14.46 2.13
C GLY A 85 -18.25 14.54 3.45
N GLU A 86 -19.00 14.97 4.46
CA GLU A 86 -18.53 15.08 5.82
C GLU A 86 -19.69 14.74 6.74
N PHE A 87 -19.44 13.93 7.75
CA PHE A 87 -20.45 13.49 8.70
C PHE A 87 -19.88 13.59 10.10
N PHE A 88 -20.53 14.36 10.98
CA PHE A 88 -20.03 14.66 12.33
C PHE A 88 -18.55 15.10 12.37
N ASN A 89 -18.14 16.01 11.49
CA ASN A 89 -16.74 16.49 11.37
C ASN A 89 -15.72 15.40 10.96
N HIS A 90 -16.20 14.25 10.47
CA HIS A 90 -15.38 13.22 9.86
C HIS A 90 -15.55 13.26 8.34
N VAL A 91 -14.42 13.41 7.64
CA VAL A 91 -14.42 13.46 6.18
C VAL A 91 -14.67 12.06 5.63
N ILE A 92 -15.66 11.93 4.73
CA ILE A 92 -15.93 10.69 4.03
C ILE A 92 -15.23 10.74 2.67
N TRP A 93 -14.34 9.78 2.46
CA TRP A 93 -13.55 9.63 1.25
C TRP A 93 -14.06 8.47 0.40
N LYS A 94 -14.17 8.69 -0.91
CA LYS A 94 -14.36 7.64 -1.91
C LYS A 94 -13.03 7.37 -2.60
N ALA A 95 -12.56 6.13 -2.57
CA ALA A 95 -11.45 5.70 -3.41
C ALA A 95 -11.90 5.68 -4.87
N THR A 96 -11.19 6.40 -5.75
CA THR A 96 -11.52 6.51 -7.17
C THR A 96 -10.59 5.68 -8.04
N ASP A 97 -9.34 5.55 -7.62
CA ASP A 97 -8.31 4.86 -8.40
C ASP A 97 -7.52 3.92 -7.48
N PHE A 98 -7.18 2.77 -8.05
CA PHE A 98 -6.46 1.71 -7.38
C PHE A 98 -5.29 1.26 -8.26
N ASP A 99 -4.25 0.75 -7.64
CA ASP A 99 -3.12 0.12 -8.31
C ASP A 99 -2.91 -1.28 -7.76
N ILE A 100 -2.53 -2.21 -8.62
CA ILE A 100 -2.47 -3.64 -8.34
C ILE A 100 -1.03 -4.10 -8.55
N LEU A 101 -0.38 -4.51 -7.47
CA LEU A 101 1.06 -4.71 -7.44
C LEU A 101 1.39 -6.17 -7.24
N SER A 102 2.03 -6.77 -8.23
CA SER A 102 2.42 -8.17 -8.17
C SER A 102 3.52 -8.39 -7.13
N TYR A 103 3.37 -9.47 -6.36
CA TYR A 103 4.40 -9.93 -5.43
C TYR A 103 5.60 -10.50 -6.19
N LYS A 104 5.38 -11.21 -7.28
CA LYS A 104 6.47 -11.65 -8.16
C LYS A 104 6.60 -10.70 -9.34
N LYS A 105 7.82 -10.37 -9.75
CA LYS A 105 8.08 -9.87 -11.11
C LYS A 105 7.90 -11.05 -12.08
N THR A 106 6.68 -11.56 -12.21
CA THR A 106 6.36 -12.55 -13.22
C THR A 106 6.38 -11.82 -14.55
N MET A 107 7.43 -12.06 -15.34
CA MET A 107 7.36 -11.95 -16.79
C MET A 107 6.31 -12.96 -17.25
N LEU A 108 5.04 -12.60 -17.16
CA LEU A 108 4.05 -13.23 -18.02
C LEU A 108 4.33 -12.65 -19.40
N HIS A 109 5.17 -13.34 -20.17
CA HIS A 109 4.87 -13.45 -21.59
C HIS A 109 3.43 -13.96 -21.66
N LEU A 110 2.48 -13.06 -21.92
CA LEU A 110 1.21 -13.47 -22.49
C LEU A 110 1.57 -14.09 -23.84
N THR A 111 1.78 -15.40 -23.90
CA THR A 111 1.59 -16.09 -25.17
C THR A 111 0.10 -16.10 -25.42
N ASP A 112 -0.31 -15.15 -26.26
CA ASP A 112 -1.41 -15.20 -27.20
C ASP A 112 -2.30 -16.45 -27.07
N ILE A 113 -3.50 -16.26 -26.50
CA ILE A 113 -4.61 -17.16 -26.81
C ILE A 113 -5.02 -16.79 -28.23
N GLN A 114 -4.42 -17.46 -29.22
CA GLN A 114 -4.94 -17.47 -30.58
C GLN A 114 -6.18 -18.36 -30.59
N VAL A 115 -7.34 -17.74 -30.78
CA VAL A 115 -8.57 -18.40 -31.25
C VAL A 115 -8.52 -18.49 -32.77
#